data_AF-A0A2G6EDT0-F1
#
_entry.id   AF-A0A2G6EDT0-F1
#
_cell.length_a   1.000
_cell.length_b   1.000
_cell.length_c   1.000
_cell.angle_alpha   90.00
_cell.angle_beta   90.00
_cell.angle_gamma   90.00
#
_symmetry.space_group_name_H-M   'P 1'
#
loop_
_entity.id
_entity.type
_entity.pdbx_description
1 polymer ?
#
loop_
_entity_poly.entity_id
_entity_poly.type
_entity_poly.pdbx_seq_one_letter_code
_entity_poly.pdbx_strand_id
1 'polypeptide(L)'
;MIYNDEFVWLHFPKCAGTKIEQLFAKYLADVPGLVQDPVGLDLDPTVAWHDTVARRSERDPDFALGDRTVVCSFRRLPGWLVSRYNFEFRRSPDLEHKPELLLEGRFLEQGGFLNHADAYARNFLPPAIVESGKLAFLRTEYLEEDFHSVFSRFIDVSAIPTSAFRSKANKSGQHIPADVRETLARREDDIYASCPYWRDLEKIAYA
;
A
#
# COMPACT_ATOMS: atom_id res chain seq x y z
N MET A 1 6.75 -8.72 3.10
CA MET A 1 7.46 -8.14 1.94
C MET A 1 7.68 -9.21 0.89
N ILE A 2 7.93 -8.81 -0.36
CA ILE A 2 8.38 -9.70 -1.44
C ILE A 2 9.67 -9.11 -2.00
N TYR A 3 10.75 -9.88 -2.08
CA TYR A 3 12.06 -9.33 -2.43
C TYR A 3 13.00 -10.37 -3.04
N ASN A 4 14.02 -9.88 -3.73
CA ASN A 4 15.20 -10.63 -4.15
C ASN A 4 16.44 -9.71 -4.05
N ASP A 5 17.54 -10.02 -4.71
CA ASP A 5 18.75 -9.17 -4.65
C ASP A 5 18.63 -7.84 -5.43
N GLU A 6 17.60 -7.67 -6.25
CA GLU A 6 17.43 -6.50 -7.12
C GLU A 6 16.31 -5.57 -6.65
N PHE A 7 15.28 -6.09 -5.98
CA PHE A 7 14.16 -5.28 -5.52
C PHE A 7 13.61 -5.72 -4.16
N VAL A 8 12.92 -4.78 -3.50
CA VAL A 8 12.01 -5.05 -2.39
C VAL A 8 10.67 -4.41 -2.67
N TRP A 9 9.61 -5.21 -2.68
CA TRP A 9 8.25 -4.71 -2.72
C TRP A 9 7.71 -4.45 -1.32
N LEU A 10 7.36 -3.19 -1.06
CA LEU A 10 6.72 -2.73 0.15
C LEU A 10 5.20 -2.82 0.00
N HIS A 11 4.58 -3.59 0.88
CA HIS A 11 3.13 -3.65 0.97
C HIS A 11 2.59 -2.40 1.67
N PHE A 12 2.43 -1.30 0.93
CA PHE A 12 1.70 -0.14 1.41
C PHE A 12 0.24 -0.55 1.65
N PRO A 13 -0.27 -0.47 2.90
CA PRO A 13 -1.63 -0.89 3.23
C PRO A 13 -2.68 -0.23 2.35
N LYS A 14 -3.65 -1.03 1.90
CA LYS A 14 -4.81 -0.61 1.08
C LYS A 14 -4.48 -0.19 -0.37
N CYS A 15 -3.27 -0.49 -0.85
CA CYS A 15 -2.83 -0.29 -2.23
C CYS A 15 -2.71 -1.64 -2.97
N ALA A 16 -3.81 -2.42 -3.00
CA ALA A 16 -3.89 -3.70 -3.71
C ALA A 16 -2.91 -4.82 -3.29
N GLY A 17 -2.31 -4.79 -2.09
CA GLY A 17 -1.30 -5.78 -1.71
C GLY A 17 -1.78 -7.23 -1.73
N THR A 18 -3.00 -7.55 -1.27
CA THR A 18 -3.55 -8.92 -1.38
C THR A 18 -3.55 -9.43 -2.83
N LYS A 19 -3.80 -8.55 -3.81
CA LYS A 19 -3.78 -8.94 -5.22
C LYS A 19 -2.35 -9.29 -5.64
N ILE A 20 -1.39 -8.43 -5.33
CA ILE A 20 0.03 -8.62 -5.68
C ILE A 20 0.56 -9.91 -5.06
N GLU A 21 0.32 -10.12 -3.77
CA GLU A 21 0.66 -11.35 -3.04
C GLU A 21 0.14 -12.60 -3.74
N GLN A 22 -1.14 -12.60 -4.15
CA GLN A 22 -1.75 -13.73 -4.86
C GLN A 22 -1.12 -13.96 -6.24
N LEU A 23 -0.70 -12.91 -6.94
CA LEU A 23 -0.02 -13.05 -8.22
C LEU A 23 1.35 -13.70 -8.03
N PHE A 24 2.13 -13.21 -7.08
CA PHE A 24 3.44 -13.78 -6.76
C PHE A 24 3.33 -15.24 -6.30
N ALA A 25 2.48 -15.51 -5.32
CA ALA A 25 2.31 -16.86 -4.78
C ALA A 25 1.82 -17.87 -5.82
N LYS A 26 1.00 -17.43 -6.79
CA LYS A 26 0.41 -18.33 -7.79
C LYS A 26 1.28 -18.54 -9.01
N TYR A 27 1.96 -17.50 -9.48
CA TYR A 27 2.64 -17.51 -10.78
C TYR A 27 4.16 -17.40 -10.69
N LEU A 28 4.69 -16.96 -9.55
CA LEU A 28 6.11 -16.63 -9.38
C LEU A 28 6.76 -17.36 -8.20
N ALA A 29 6.07 -18.30 -7.56
CA ALA A 29 6.57 -19.02 -6.37
C ALA A 29 7.85 -19.82 -6.64
N ASP A 30 8.04 -20.30 -7.87
CA ASP A 30 9.20 -21.10 -8.27
C ASP A 30 10.36 -20.25 -8.83
N VAL A 31 10.27 -18.91 -8.79
CA VAL A 31 11.34 -18.03 -9.27
C VAL A 31 12.54 -18.13 -8.33
N PRO A 32 13.73 -18.57 -8.80
CA PRO A 32 14.89 -18.72 -7.93
C PRO A 32 15.32 -17.40 -7.28
N GLY A 33 15.61 -17.43 -5.98
CA GLY A 33 16.07 -16.26 -5.22
C GLY A 33 14.98 -15.26 -4.86
N LEU A 34 13.73 -15.48 -5.29
CA LEU A 34 12.59 -14.68 -4.85
C LEU A 34 12.10 -15.16 -3.48
N VAL A 35 11.98 -14.22 -2.54
CA VAL A 35 11.44 -14.45 -1.20
C VAL A 35 10.10 -13.73 -1.08
N GLN A 36 9.10 -14.43 -0.57
CA GLN A 36 7.79 -13.88 -0.22
C GLN A 36 7.53 -14.19 1.26
N ASP A 37 7.47 -13.14 2.10
CA ASP A 37 7.15 -13.30 3.52
C ASP A 37 5.73 -13.90 3.67
N PRO A 38 5.48 -14.71 4.71
CA PRO A 38 4.16 -15.28 4.96
C PRO A 38 3.10 -14.21 5.25
N VAL A 39 1.87 -14.48 4.82
CA VAL A 39 0.68 -13.64 5.05
C VAL A 39 -0.22 -14.30 6.09
N GLY A 40 -0.41 -13.67 7.26
CA GLY A 40 -1.34 -14.17 8.28
C GLY A 40 -1.19 -13.52 9.65
N LEU A 41 -1.98 -12.49 9.93
CA LEU A 41 -2.04 -11.84 11.26
C LEU A 41 -2.58 -12.76 12.37
N ASP A 42 -3.31 -13.81 11.98
CA ASP A 42 -4.07 -14.65 12.91
C ASP A 42 -3.22 -15.75 13.55
N LEU A 43 -1.98 -15.94 13.05
CA LEU A 43 -1.12 -17.06 13.44
C LEU A 43 0.18 -16.62 14.12
N ASP A 44 0.66 -15.40 13.87
CA ASP A 44 1.89 -14.91 14.50
C ASP A 44 1.98 -13.35 14.48
N PRO A 45 2.02 -12.69 15.66
CA PRO A 45 2.17 -11.24 15.76
C PRO A 45 3.56 -10.72 15.29
N THR A 46 4.51 -11.60 14.95
CA THR A 46 5.80 -11.23 14.34
C THR A 46 5.74 -11.04 12.83
N VAL A 47 4.59 -11.29 12.19
CA VAL A 47 4.44 -11.31 10.73
C VAL A 47 4.76 -9.96 10.08
N ALA A 48 5.82 -9.98 9.27
CA ALA A 48 6.47 -8.90 8.52
C ALA A 48 5.64 -8.22 7.43
N TRP A 49 4.33 -8.51 7.35
CA TRP A 49 3.58 -8.30 6.12
C TRP A 49 3.47 -6.83 5.72
N HIS A 50 3.36 -5.92 6.70
CA HIS A 50 3.31 -4.48 6.48
C HIS A 50 4.54 -3.76 7.05
N ASP A 51 5.69 -4.45 7.10
CA ASP A 51 6.91 -3.80 7.53
C ASP A 51 7.30 -2.67 6.60
N THR A 52 7.77 -1.59 7.21
CA THR A 52 8.58 -0.60 6.51
C THR A 52 10.00 -1.14 6.40
N VAL A 53 10.81 -0.59 5.49
CA VAL A 53 12.25 -0.95 5.40
C VAL A 53 12.92 -0.79 6.77
N ALA A 54 12.65 0.31 7.47
CA ALA A 54 13.19 0.57 8.80
C ALA A 54 12.84 -0.53 9.81
N ARG A 55 11.54 -0.88 9.91
CA ARG A 55 11.08 -1.95 10.82
C ARG A 55 11.67 -3.31 10.45
N ARG A 56 11.81 -3.61 9.15
CA ARG A 56 12.43 -4.86 8.71
C ARG A 56 13.90 -4.91 9.13
N SER A 57 14.67 -3.85 8.90
CA SER A 57 16.08 -3.78 9.32
C SER A 57 16.26 -3.81 10.85
N GLU A 58 15.30 -3.30 11.61
CA GLU A 58 15.32 -3.41 13.08
C GLU A 58 15.06 -4.84 13.57
N ARG A 59 14.12 -5.56 12.93
CA ARG A 59 13.75 -6.92 13.34
C ARG A 59 14.72 -7.98 12.83
N ASP A 60 15.27 -7.79 11.63
CA ASP A 60 16.12 -8.73 10.93
C ASP A 60 17.46 -8.06 10.59
N PRO A 61 18.51 -8.25 11.42
CA PRO A 61 19.83 -7.66 11.21
C PRO A 61 20.51 -8.09 9.91
N ASP A 62 20.11 -9.24 9.34
CA ASP A 62 20.64 -9.75 8.07
C ASP A 62 19.94 -9.09 6.86
N PHE A 63 18.82 -8.39 7.09
CA PHE A 63 18.16 -7.59 6.06
C PHE A 63 18.81 -6.22 5.89
N ALA A 64 19.44 -6.03 4.74
CA ALA A 64 19.90 -4.73 4.27
C ALA A 64 19.11 -4.30 3.03
N LEU A 65 18.64 -3.06 2.95
CA LEU A 65 18.07 -2.56 1.69
C LEU A 65 19.12 -2.59 0.55
N GLY A 66 20.36 -2.20 0.87
CA GLY A 66 21.46 -2.19 -0.08
C GLY A 66 21.13 -1.37 -1.32
N ASP A 67 21.43 -1.94 -2.49
CA ASP A 67 21.21 -1.31 -3.78
C ASP A 67 19.85 -1.62 -4.42
N ARG A 68 18.97 -2.34 -3.70
CA ARG A 68 17.67 -2.81 -4.22
C ARG A 68 16.76 -1.64 -4.59
N THR A 69 15.98 -1.83 -5.65
CA THR A 69 14.86 -0.94 -5.98
C THR A 69 13.71 -1.17 -5.01
N VAL A 70 13.25 -0.11 -4.38
CA VAL A 70 12.00 -0.13 -3.61
C VAL A 70 10.83 -0.05 -4.58
N VAL A 71 10.00 -1.09 -4.63
CA VAL A 71 8.74 -1.09 -5.37
C VAL A 71 7.62 -0.87 -4.38
N CYS A 72 6.82 0.17 -4.54
CA CYS A 72 5.73 0.49 -3.62
C CYS A 72 4.41 0.60 -4.36
N SER A 73 3.41 -0.14 -3.92
CA SER A 73 2.06 0.10 -4.40
C SER A 73 1.51 1.41 -3.85
N PHE A 74 0.84 2.18 -4.69
CA PHE A 74 0.31 3.48 -4.30
C PHE A 74 -1.11 3.65 -4.82
N ARG A 75 -1.85 4.58 -4.21
CA ARG A 75 -3.24 4.84 -4.55
C ARG A 75 -3.54 6.32 -4.34
N ARG A 76 -4.42 6.86 -5.18
CA ARG A 76 -4.89 8.23 -5.00
C ARG A 76 -5.50 8.45 -3.63
N LEU A 77 -5.21 9.60 -3.02
CA LEU A 77 -5.54 9.89 -1.63
C LEU A 77 -7.03 9.67 -1.28
N PRO A 78 -8.03 10.19 -2.03
CA PRO A 78 -9.44 9.96 -1.68
C PRO A 78 -9.82 8.47 -1.70
N GLY A 79 -9.35 7.74 -2.71
CA GLY A 79 -9.59 6.31 -2.82
C GLY A 79 -8.92 5.51 -1.71
N TRP A 80 -7.73 5.93 -1.28
CA TRP A 80 -7.02 5.34 -0.16
C TRP A 80 -7.73 5.59 1.17
N LEU A 81 -8.10 6.84 1.49
CA LEU A 81 -8.82 7.21 2.72
C LEU A 81 -10.11 6.41 2.87
N VAL A 82 -10.91 6.32 1.80
CA VAL A 82 -12.14 5.52 1.78
C VAL A 82 -11.86 4.05 2.06
N SER A 83 -10.78 3.50 1.49
CA SER A 83 -10.42 2.10 1.69
C SER A 83 -9.89 1.84 3.11
N ARG A 84 -9.12 2.77 3.67
CA ARG A 84 -8.56 2.71 5.02
C ARG A 84 -9.67 2.79 6.07
N TYR A 85 -10.57 3.78 5.96
CA TYR A 85 -11.72 3.91 6.85
C TYR A 85 -12.56 2.63 6.89
N ASN A 86 -12.99 2.13 5.73
CA ASN A 86 -13.83 0.93 5.65
C ASN A 86 -13.12 -0.33 6.16
N PHE A 87 -11.80 -0.34 6.24
CA PHE A 87 -11.03 -1.43 6.83
C PHE A 87 -10.98 -1.31 8.35
N GLU A 88 -10.64 -0.13 8.88
CA GLU A 88 -10.58 0.09 10.33
C GLU A 88 -11.97 0.00 10.99
N PHE A 89 -13.02 0.52 10.34
CA PHE A 89 -14.41 0.36 10.78
C PHE A 89 -14.77 -1.12 10.99
N ARG A 90 -14.40 -1.99 10.04
CA ARG A 90 -14.67 -3.43 10.15
C ARG A 90 -13.86 -4.13 11.24
N ARG A 91 -12.64 -3.67 11.52
CA ARG A 91 -11.79 -4.23 12.58
C ARG A 91 -12.20 -3.77 13.98
N SER A 92 -12.94 -2.67 14.08
CA SER A 92 -13.31 -2.05 15.34
C SER A 92 -14.70 -1.40 15.25
N PRO A 93 -15.75 -2.20 15.01
CA PRO A 93 -17.11 -1.66 14.78
C PRO A 93 -17.67 -0.93 16.01
N ASP A 94 -17.14 -1.21 17.20
CA ASP A 94 -17.58 -0.61 18.46
C ASP A 94 -16.95 0.77 18.74
N LEU A 95 -15.98 1.22 17.92
CA LEU A 95 -15.38 2.55 18.05
C LEU A 95 -16.19 3.61 17.30
N GLU A 96 -16.16 4.84 17.80
CA GLU A 96 -16.74 6.00 17.12
C GLU A 96 -15.79 6.52 16.03
N HIS A 97 -15.90 5.97 14.81
CA HIS A 97 -14.94 6.21 13.71
C HIS A 97 -14.93 7.61 13.08
N LYS A 98 -15.92 8.47 13.35
CA LYS A 98 -15.98 9.88 12.92
C LYS A 98 -15.58 10.10 11.44
N PRO A 99 -16.42 9.67 10.48
CA PRO A 99 -16.10 9.72 9.05
C PRO A 99 -15.74 11.11 8.52
N GLU A 100 -16.19 12.18 9.17
CA GLU A 100 -15.84 13.57 8.87
C GLU A 100 -14.33 13.85 8.95
N LEU A 101 -13.58 13.09 9.74
CA LEU A 101 -12.12 13.22 9.86
C LEU A 101 -11.39 12.93 8.54
N LEU A 102 -12.01 12.19 7.63
CA LEU A 102 -11.43 11.91 6.31
C LEU A 102 -11.24 13.19 5.48
N LEU A 103 -12.03 14.24 5.74
CA LEU A 103 -11.90 15.54 5.07
C LEU A 103 -10.60 16.26 5.45
N GLU A 104 -9.97 15.87 6.55
CA GLU A 104 -8.69 16.37 7.04
C GLU A 104 -7.54 15.37 6.78
N GLY A 105 -7.79 14.29 6.02
CA GLY A 105 -6.81 13.22 5.84
C GLY A 105 -6.57 12.34 7.07
N ARG A 106 -7.48 12.39 8.05
CA ARG A 106 -7.38 11.68 9.33
C ARG A 106 -8.33 10.49 9.38
N PHE A 107 -7.97 9.48 10.17
CA PHE A 107 -8.81 8.30 10.38
C PHE A 107 -8.47 7.64 11.73
N LEU A 108 -9.45 6.93 12.29
CA LEU A 108 -9.28 6.14 13.52
C LEU A 108 -8.79 4.73 13.19
N GLU A 109 -7.81 4.23 13.95
CA GLU A 109 -7.34 2.84 13.86
C GLU A 109 -7.99 1.95 14.92
N GLN A 110 -7.90 0.62 14.75
CA GLN A 110 -8.45 -0.38 15.67
C GLN A 110 -8.11 -0.14 17.16
N GLY A 111 -6.97 0.47 17.48
CA GLY A 111 -6.57 0.80 18.86
C GLY A 111 -7.19 2.07 19.44
N GLY A 112 -8.06 2.77 18.70
CA GLY A 112 -8.60 4.08 19.07
C GLY A 112 -7.64 5.25 18.83
N PHE A 113 -6.49 4.99 18.19
CA PHE A 113 -5.53 6.03 17.85
C PHE A 113 -5.94 6.76 16.58
N LEU A 114 -5.88 8.09 16.64
CA LEU A 114 -6.09 8.95 15.48
C LEU A 114 -4.79 9.01 14.68
N ASN A 115 -4.88 8.68 13.39
CA ASN A 115 -3.74 8.71 12.47
C ASN A 115 -4.01 9.68 11.31
N HIS A 116 -2.97 10.00 10.53
CA HIS A 116 -3.00 10.95 9.42
C HIS A 116 -2.33 10.35 8.18
N ALA A 117 -2.90 10.59 7.00
CA ALA A 117 -2.41 10.05 5.73
C ALA A 117 -0.92 10.39 5.48
N ASP A 118 -0.51 11.65 5.64
CA ASP A 118 0.91 12.05 5.50
C ASP A 118 1.84 11.33 6.48
N ALA A 119 1.45 11.18 7.74
CA ALA A 119 2.26 10.47 8.73
C ALA A 119 2.43 8.99 8.32
N TYR A 120 1.35 8.39 7.82
CA TYR A 120 1.35 7.04 7.29
C TYR A 120 2.27 6.91 6.07
N ALA A 121 2.16 7.82 5.11
CA ALA A 121 2.99 7.82 3.91
C ALA A 121 4.47 8.03 4.23
N ARG A 122 4.82 8.95 5.14
CA ARG A 122 6.20 9.19 5.59
C ARG A 122 6.81 7.97 6.26
N ASN A 123 6.01 7.19 6.99
CA ASN A 123 6.47 5.97 7.65
C ASN A 123 6.90 4.90 6.62
N PHE A 124 6.14 4.72 5.53
CA PHE A 124 6.45 3.72 4.50
C PHE A 124 7.48 4.20 3.48
N LEU A 125 7.39 5.47 3.10
CA LEU A 125 8.23 6.10 2.09
C LEU A 125 8.83 7.37 2.70
N PRO A 126 9.82 7.26 3.61
CA PRO A 126 10.50 8.43 4.14
C PRO A 126 11.27 9.17 3.03
N PRO A 127 11.60 10.46 3.21
CA PRO A 127 12.31 11.25 2.20
C PRO A 127 13.58 10.57 1.67
N ALA A 128 14.34 9.90 2.53
CA ALA A 128 15.53 9.15 2.13
C ALA A 128 15.26 8.07 1.06
N ILE A 129 14.10 7.39 1.08
CA ILE A 129 13.73 6.43 0.03
C ILE A 129 13.30 7.17 -1.23
N VAL A 130 12.49 8.22 -1.08
CA VAL A 130 11.95 9.00 -2.22
C VAL A 130 13.06 9.67 -3.01
N GLU A 131 14.06 10.22 -2.32
CA GLU A 131 15.19 10.95 -2.88
C GLU A 131 16.32 10.02 -3.36
N SER A 132 16.26 8.71 -3.05
CA SER A 132 17.29 7.74 -3.42
C SER A 132 17.43 7.51 -4.93
N GLY A 133 16.39 7.86 -5.71
CA GLY A 133 16.28 7.53 -7.13
C GLY A 133 16.01 6.04 -7.41
N LYS A 134 15.86 5.20 -6.37
CA LYS A 134 15.60 3.76 -6.45
C LYS A 134 14.19 3.41 -5.99
N LEU A 135 13.21 4.22 -6.38
CA LEU A 135 11.80 4.03 -6.06
C LEU A 135 10.98 3.85 -7.33
N ALA A 136 10.18 2.79 -7.39
CA ALA A 136 9.20 2.54 -8.43
C ALA A 136 7.81 2.39 -7.81
N PHE A 137 6.79 2.93 -8.49
CA PHE A 137 5.41 2.86 -8.04
C PHE A 137 4.59 1.84 -8.83
N LEU A 138 3.64 1.20 -8.13
CA LEU A 138 2.54 0.46 -8.74
C LEU A 138 1.23 1.18 -8.42
N ARG A 139 0.67 1.92 -9.37
CA ARG A 139 -0.59 2.62 -9.20
C ARG A 139 -1.72 1.61 -9.14
N THR A 140 -2.51 1.67 -8.07
CA THR A 140 -3.63 0.73 -7.85
C THR A 140 -4.63 0.74 -9.02
N GLU A 141 -4.84 1.89 -9.63
CA GLU A 141 -5.74 2.11 -10.77
C GLU A 141 -5.18 1.57 -12.09
N TYR A 142 -3.86 1.38 -12.19
CA TYR A 142 -3.14 0.89 -13.37
C TYR A 142 -2.34 -0.38 -13.06
N LEU A 143 -2.81 -1.17 -12.10
CA LEU A 143 -2.01 -2.23 -11.49
C LEU A 143 -1.43 -3.23 -12.51
N GLU A 144 -2.20 -3.65 -13.51
CA GLU A 144 -1.71 -4.58 -14.54
C GLU A 144 -0.52 -3.99 -15.31
N GLU A 145 -0.70 -2.79 -15.85
CA GLU A 145 0.31 -2.07 -16.65
C GLU A 145 1.58 -1.84 -15.83
N ASP A 146 1.45 -1.30 -14.62
CA ASP A 146 2.60 -0.97 -13.77
C ASP A 146 3.29 -2.24 -13.27
N PHE A 147 2.54 -3.29 -12.93
CA PHE A 147 3.13 -4.55 -12.50
C PHE A 147 4.02 -5.12 -13.61
N HIS A 148 3.52 -5.16 -14.85
CA HIS A 148 4.33 -5.59 -15.99
C HIS A 148 5.52 -4.66 -16.24
N SER A 149 5.31 -3.34 -16.29
CA SER A 149 6.37 -2.37 -16.58
C SER A 149 7.49 -2.36 -15.52
N VAL A 150 7.15 -2.57 -14.26
CA VAL A 150 8.12 -2.52 -13.15
C VAL A 150 8.78 -3.87 -12.95
N PHE A 151 8.01 -4.95 -12.77
CA PHE A 151 8.60 -6.25 -12.40
C PHE A 151 9.27 -6.98 -13.56
N SER A 152 8.90 -6.72 -14.82
CA SER A 152 9.61 -7.30 -15.97
C SER A 152 11.08 -6.92 -16.06
N ARG A 153 11.51 -5.90 -15.31
CA ARG A 153 12.92 -5.49 -15.19
C ARG A 153 13.74 -6.44 -14.31
N PHE A 154 13.08 -7.19 -13.42
CA PHE A 154 13.73 -8.02 -12.41
C PHE A 154 13.43 -9.52 -12.60
N ILE A 155 12.22 -9.85 -13.05
CA ILE A 155 11.74 -11.23 -13.14
C ILE A 155 10.83 -11.41 -14.37
N ASP A 156 10.76 -12.63 -14.89
CA ASP A 156 9.83 -12.95 -15.98
C ASP A 156 8.39 -13.02 -15.45
N VAL A 157 7.57 -12.05 -15.86
CA VAL A 157 6.15 -11.94 -15.50
C VAL A 157 5.22 -12.38 -16.64
N SER A 158 5.76 -12.91 -17.74
CA SER A 158 4.98 -13.29 -18.93
C SER A 158 4.00 -14.43 -18.68
N ALA A 159 4.25 -15.25 -17.65
CA ALA A 159 3.37 -16.34 -17.23
C ALA A 159 2.05 -15.87 -16.56
N ILE A 160 1.94 -14.58 -16.21
CA ILE A 160 0.75 -14.05 -15.53
C ILE A 160 -0.30 -13.64 -16.58
N PRO A 161 -1.47 -14.29 -16.65
CA PRO A 161 -2.49 -13.90 -17.59
C PRO A 161 -3.19 -12.60 -17.14
N THR A 162 -3.54 -11.73 -18.10
CA THR A 162 -4.34 -10.50 -17.87
C THR A 162 -5.59 -10.73 -17.00
N SER A 163 -6.24 -11.89 -17.12
CA SER A 163 -7.43 -12.23 -16.32
C SER A 163 -7.14 -12.31 -14.81
N ALA A 164 -5.89 -12.59 -14.40
CA ALA A 164 -5.49 -12.65 -13.00
C ALA A 164 -5.56 -11.27 -12.32
N PHE A 165 -5.25 -10.20 -13.05
CA PHE A 165 -5.33 -8.81 -12.56
C PHE A 165 -6.76 -8.32 -12.40
N ARG A 166 -7.69 -8.76 -13.26
CA ARG A 166 -9.10 -8.33 -13.27
C ARG A 166 -9.95 -8.96 -12.17
N SER A 167 -9.50 -10.07 -11.58
CA SER A 167 -10.26 -10.75 -10.53
C SER A 167 -10.29 -9.92 -9.24
N LYS A 168 -11.49 -9.59 -8.75
CA LYS A 168 -11.65 -8.85 -7.49
C LYS A 168 -11.27 -9.75 -6.32
N ALA A 169 -10.17 -9.41 -5.65
CA ALA A 169 -9.70 -10.16 -4.47
C ALA A 169 -10.46 -9.78 -3.19
N ASN A 170 -11.07 -8.59 -3.10
CA ASN A 170 -11.73 -8.10 -1.89
C ASN A 170 -12.91 -7.17 -2.23
N LYS A 171 -14.13 -7.51 -1.82
CA LYS A 171 -15.23 -6.54 -1.72
C LYS A 171 -15.16 -5.89 -0.34
N SER A 172 -14.91 -4.59 -0.31
CA SER A 172 -15.05 -3.81 0.92
C SER A 172 -16.49 -3.37 1.08
N GLY A 173 -17.04 -3.51 2.29
CA GLY A 173 -18.28 -2.83 2.66
C GLY A 173 -18.13 -1.32 2.56
N GLN A 174 -19.25 -0.62 2.48
CA GLN A 174 -19.30 0.83 2.44
C GLN A 174 -19.98 1.35 3.72
N HIS A 175 -19.18 1.92 4.61
CA HIS A 175 -19.56 2.39 5.93
C HIS A 175 -19.43 3.92 6.09
N ILE A 176 -19.02 4.62 5.04
CA ILE A 176 -18.94 6.08 5.04
C ILE A 176 -20.31 6.64 4.63
N PRO A 177 -20.90 7.57 5.41
CA PRO A 177 -22.12 8.28 5.04
C PRO A 177 -22.05 8.94 3.65
N ALA A 178 -23.18 9.01 2.96
CA ALA A 178 -23.22 9.47 1.56
C ALA A 178 -22.76 10.93 1.41
N ASP A 179 -23.18 11.79 2.33
CA ASP A 179 -22.81 13.21 2.42
C ASP A 179 -21.30 13.41 2.61
N VAL A 180 -20.65 12.61 3.45
CA VAL A 180 -19.18 12.64 3.61
C VAL A 180 -18.49 12.23 2.32
N ARG A 181 -18.97 11.18 1.63
CA ARG A 181 -18.38 10.75 0.35
C ARG A 181 -18.55 11.78 -0.75
N GLU A 182 -19.72 12.40 -0.84
CA GLU A 182 -19.96 13.48 -1.79
C GLU A 182 -19.05 14.68 -1.49
N THR A 183 -18.86 15.00 -0.21
CA THR A 183 -17.95 16.07 0.21
C THR A 183 -16.50 15.73 -0.13
N LEU A 184 -16.06 14.48 0.10
CA LEU A 184 -14.73 14.00 -0.28
C LEU A 184 -14.47 14.17 -1.79
N ALA A 185 -15.48 13.90 -2.62
CA ALA A 185 -15.38 14.05 -4.08
C ALA A 185 -15.40 15.51 -4.54
N ARG A 186 -16.16 16.39 -3.86
CA ARG A 186 -16.29 17.81 -4.24
C ARG A 186 -15.15 18.69 -3.72
N ARG A 187 -14.53 18.31 -2.60
CA ARG A 187 -13.48 19.08 -1.91
C ARG A 187 -12.12 18.38 -1.99
N GLU A 188 -11.84 17.73 -3.11
CA GLU A 188 -10.61 16.98 -3.34
C GLU A 188 -9.36 17.83 -3.07
N ASP A 189 -9.35 19.07 -3.59
CA ASP A 189 -8.24 20.02 -3.39
C ASP A 189 -7.97 20.34 -1.92
N ASP A 190 -9.02 20.48 -1.09
CA ASP A 190 -8.87 20.78 0.33
C ASP A 190 -8.25 19.60 1.11
N ILE A 191 -8.57 18.38 0.69
CA ILE A 191 -8.00 17.15 1.28
C ILE A 191 -6.52 17.06 0.93
N TYR A 192 -6.16 17.32 -0.32
CA TYR A 192 -4.76 17.37 -0.75
C TYR A 192 -3.99 18.54 -0.12
N ALA A 193 -4.65 19.66 0.18
CA ALA A 193 -4.04 20.75 0.95
C ALA A 193 -3.71 20.32 2.39
N SER A 194 -4.52 19.42 2.96
CA SER A 194 -4.30 18.84 4.29
C SER A 194 -3.26 17.71 4.30
N CYS A 195 -2.98 17.11 3.14
CA CYS A 195 -2.02 16.01 2.98
C CYS A 195 -0.93 16.32 1.94
N PRO A 196 -0.10 17.36 2.17
CA PRO A 196 0.89 17.80 1.18
C PRO A 196 1.92 16.72 0.84
N TYR A 197 2.34 15.89 1.80
CA TYR A 197 3.31 14.82 1.52
C TYR A 197 2.71 13.75 0.61
N TRP A 198 1.49 13.29 0.90
CA TRP A 198 0.79 12.35 0.04
C TRP A 198 0.60 12.92 -1.36
N ARG A 199 0.17 14.18 -1.45
CA ARG A 199 -0.01 14.89 -2.73
C ARG A 199 1.26 14.85 -3.57
N ASP A 200 2.41 15.11 -2.95
CA ASP A 200 3.68 15.17 -3.67
C ASP A 200 4.16 13.77 -4.09
N LEU A 201 3.96 12.75 -3.25
CA LEU A 201 4.17 11.34 -3.66
C LEU A 201 3.25 10.96 -4.83
N GLU A 202 1.99 11.39 -4.80
CA GLU A 202 1.03 11.10 -5.87
C GLU A 202 1.47 11.74 -7.19
N LYS A 203 1.97 12.97 -7.16
CA LYS A 203 2.53 13.59 -8.38
C LYS A 203 3.68 12.76 -8.95
N ILE A 204 4.55 12.20 -8.10
CA ILE A 204 5.65 11.33 -8.57
C ILE A 204 5.11 10.02 -9.12
N ALA A 205 4.15 9.41 -8.42
CA ALA A 205 3.60 8.10 -8.80
C ALA A 205 2.76 8.14 -10.08
N TYR A 206 2.13 9.28 -10.41
CA TYR A 206 1.22 9.45 -11.55
C TYR A 206 1.73 10.45 -12.61
N ALA A 207 3.00 10.86 -12.56
CA ALA A 207 3.66 11.63 -13.63
C ALA A 207 3.84 10.78 -14.89
#